data_AF-A0A088CFC9-F1
#
_entry.id   AF-A0A088CFC9-F1
#
_cell.length_a   1.000
_cell.length_b   1.000
_cell.length_c   1.000
_cell.angle_alpha   90.00
_cell.angle_beta   90.00
_cell.angle_gamma   90.00
#
_symmetry.space_group_name_H-M   'P 1'
#
loop_
_entity.id
_entity.type
_entity.pdbx_description
1 polymer ?
#
loop_
_entity_poly.entity_id
_entity_poly.type
_entity_poly.pdbx_seq_one_letter_code
_entity_poly.pdbx_strand_id
1 'polypeptide(L)' 'SVHRHTFLVTAYKNNIGKLNAKGVDSVICIAVNDRYVLNGWAEKLQAKDA' A
#
# COMPACT_ATOMS: atom_id res chain seq x y z
N SER A 1 0.60 -16.84 -4.54
CA SER A 1 0.00 -16.05 -3.43
C SER A 1 0.58 -14.64 -3.36
N VAL A 2 1.89 -14.47 -3.18
CA VAL A 2 2.57 -13.15 -3.05
C VAL A 2 2.32 -12.17 -4.21
N HIS A 3 2.30 -12.65 -5.46
CA HIS A 3 2.07 -11.79 -6.63
C HIS A 3 0.71 -11.08 -6.64
N ARG A 4 -0.35 -11.70 -6.05
CA ARG A 4 -1.67 -11.07 -5.96
C ARG A 4 -1.72 -9.95 -4.93
N HIS A 5 -1.05 -10.11 -3.78
CA HIS A 5 -1.04 -9.10 -2.73
C HIS A 5 -0.27 -7.84 -3.16
N THR A 6 0.83 -8.01 -3.89
CA THR A 6 1.59 -6.88 -4.47
C THR A 6 0.72 -6.03 -5.40
N PHE A 7 -0.04 -6.67 -6.30
CA PHE A 7 -0.89 -5.97 -7.25
C PHE A 7 -1.92 -5.05 -6.57
N LEU A 8 -2.53 -5.51 -5.48
CA LEU A 8 -3.50 -4.71 -4.73
C LEU A 8 -2.86 -3.45 -4.15
N VAL A 9 -1.72 -3.58 -3.46
CA VAL A 9 -1.02 -2.43 -2.87
C VAL A 9 -0.63 -1.42 -3.94
N THR A 10 -0.10 -1.88 -5.07
CA THR A 10 0.28 -0.98 -6.18
C THR A 10 -0.93 -0.29 -6.82
N ALA A 11 -2.08 -0.98 -6.93
CA ALA A 11 -3.29 -0.38 -7.48
C ALA A 11 -3.82 0.77 -6.61
N TYR A 12 -3.85 0.59 -5.28
CA TYR A 12 -4.25 1.66 -4.36
C TYR A 12 -3.27 2.84 -4.39
N LYS A 13 -1.96 2.56 -4.34
CA LYS A 13 -0.91 3.59 -4.48
C LYS A 13 -1.11 4.44 -5.74
N ASN A 14 -1.29 3.80 -6.89
CA ASN A 14 -1.43 4.50 -8.18
C ASN A 14 -2.73 5.32 -8.29
N ASN A 15 -3.72 5.08 -7.43
CA ASN A 15 -5.00 5.79 -7.44
C ASN A 15 -5.19 6.68 -6.20
N ILE A 16 -4.15 6.90 -5.38
CA ILE A 16 -4.26 7.66 -4.13
C ILE A 16 -4.84 9.07 -4.36
N GLY A 17 -4.42 9.76 -5.43
CA GLY A 17 -4.97 11.07 -5.79
C GLY A 17 -6.47 11.07 -6.08
N LYS A 18 -7.01 9.99 -6.67
CA LYS A 18 -8.46 9.85 -6.91
C LYS A 18 -9.22 9.56 -5.62
N LEU A 19 -8.58 8.91 -4.65
CA LEU A 19 -9.17 8.65 -3.33
C LEU A 19 -9.17 9.93 -2.49
N ASN A 20 -8.07 10.68 -2.51
CA ASN A 20 -7.97 11.99 -1.86
C ASN A 20 -9.02 12.97 -2.41
N ALA A 21 -9.24 13.00 -3.72
CA ALA A 21 -10.28 13.83 -4.35
C ALA A 21 -11.71 13.45 -3.92
N LYS A 22 -11.92 12.25 -3.37
CA LYS A 22 -13.20 11.80 -2.80
C LYS A 22 -13.33 12.09 -1.30
N GLY A 23 -12.34 12.76 -0.69
CA GLY A 23 -12.31 13.05 0.74
C GLY A 23 -11.85 11.87 1.60
N VAL A 24 -11.06 10.93 1.05
CA VAL A 24 -10.41 9.89 1.85
C VAL A 24 -9.17 10.47 2.52
N ASP A 25 -9.15 10.46 3.86
CA ASP A 25 -8.03 11.01 4.63
C ASP A 25 -6.81 10.07 4.68
N SER A 26 -7.03 8.76 4.65
CA SER A 26 -5.95 7.76 4.77
C SER A 26 -6.35 6.43 4.17
N VAL A 27 -5.39 5.76 3.51
CA VAL A 27 -5.50 4.39 3.04
C VAL A 27 -4.47 3.54 3.78
N ILE A 28 -4.94 2.57 4.57
CA ILE A 28 -4.07 1.77 5.44
C ILE A 28 -3.99 0.34 4.91
N CYS A 29 -2.77 -0.15 4.71
CA CYS A 29 -2.52 -1.55 4.37
C CYS A 29 -2.30 -2.37 5.66
N ILE A 30 -3.17 -3.34 5.93
CA ILE A 30 -3.10 -4.20 7.11
C ILE A 30 -2.75 -5.63 6.67
N ALA A 31 -1.79 -6.24 7.35
CA ALA A 31 -1.41 -7.64 7.14
C ALA A 31 -0.94 -8.27 8.45
N VAL A 32 -0.94 -9.60 8.51
CA VAL A 32 -0.54 -10.40 9.69
C VAL A 32 0.97 -10.47 9.88
N ASN A 33 1.75 -9.91 8.95
CA ASN A 33 3.20 -9.89 8.99
C ASN A 33 3.70 -8.88 10.04
N ASP A 34 4.90 -9.12 10.57
CA ASP A 34 5.54 -8.18 11.47
C ASP A 34 5.97 -6.88 10.75
N ARG A 35 6.30 -5.86 11.55
CA ARG A 35 6.67 -4.53 11.06
C ARG A 35 7.91 -4.52 10.15
N TYR A 36 8.85 -5.43 10.32
CA TYR A 36 10.08 -5.44 9.51
C TYR A 36 9.76 -5.98 8.11
N VAL A 37 8.95 -7.05 8.04
CA VAL A 37 8.46 -7.58 6.76
C VAL A 37 7.60 -6.54 6.03
N LEU A 38 6.69 -5.86 6.74
CA LEU A 38 5.87 -4.80 6.13
C LEU A 38 6.70 -3.61 5.64
N ASN A 39 7.71 -3.18 6.40
CA ASN A 39 8.61 -2.10 5.99
C ASN A 39 9.43 -2.47 4.74
N GLY A 40 10.02 -3.67 4.71
CA GLY A 40 10.76 -4.14 3.54
C GLY A 40 9.85 -4.30 2.31
N TRP A 41 8.61 -4.73 2.51
CA TRP A 41 7.62 -4.79 1.44
C TRP A 41 7.22 -3.41 0.92
N ALA A 42 6.97 -2.45 1.83
CA ALA A 42 6.66 -1.07 1.47
C ALA A 42 7.81 -0.40 0.70
N GLU A 43 9.07 -0.62 1.10
CA GLU A 43 10.26 -0.14 0.38
C GLU A 43 10.33 -0.71 -1.04
N LYS A 44 10.16 -2.03 -1.18
CA LYS A 44 10.18 -2.71 -2.49
C LYS A 44 9.10 -2.19 -3.44
N LEU A 45 7.93 -1.82 -2.91
CA LEU A 45 6.82 -1.27 -3.67
C LEU A 45 6.85 0.27 -3.78
N GLN A 46 7.87 0.90 -3.19
CA GLN A 46 8.00 2.36 -3.10
C GLN A 46 6.72 3.00 -2.53
N ALA A 47 6.18 2.41 -1.47
CA ALA A 47 4.91 2.79 -0.83
C ALA A 47 5.12 3.38 0.57
N LYS A 48 6.35 3.73 0.95
CA LYS A 48 6.66 4.33 2.27
C LYS A 48 6.14 5.75 2.42
N ASP A 49 6.15 6.51 1.34
CA ASP A 49 5.81 7.95 1.30
C ASP A 49 4.56 8.23 0.44
N ALA A 50 3.72 7.21 0.25
CA ALA A 50 2.54 7.25 -0.62
C ALA A 50 1.34 7.93 0.05
#